data_AF-A0A0C4YNK6-F1
#
_entry.id   AF-A0A0C4YNK6-F1
#
_cell.length_a   1.000
_cell.length_b   1.000
_cell.length_c   1.000
_cell.angle_alpha   90.00
_cell.angle_beta   90.00
_cell.angle_gamma   90.00
#
_symmetry.space_group_name_H-M   'P 1'
#
loop_
_entity.id
_entity.type
_entity.pdbx_description
1 polymer ?
#
loop_
_entity_poly.entity_id
_entity_poly.type
_entity_poly.pdbx_seq_one_letter_code
_entity_poly.pdbx_strand_id
1 'polypeptide(L)'
;MLSPHEFATLLLVHDVQDRLELDPVDLEALLERGLVSLQECAADRWCPRITEHGYALLRAVGWQGEMNRARRGEARGHEAPRQ
;
A
#
# COMPACT_ATOMS: atom_id res chain seq x y z
N MET A 1 -1.58 -19.43 -5.06
CA MET A 1 -0.31 -18.67 -5.20
C MET A 1 -0.62 -17.32 -5.84
N LEU A 2 0.18 -16.28 -5.60
CA LEU A 2 0.02 -15.02 -6.33
C LEU A 2 0.72 -15.10 -7.68
N SER A 3 0.11 -14.54 -8.73
CA SER A 3 0.75 -14.28 -10.00
C SER A 3 1.79 -13.15 -9.85
N PRO A 4 2.78 -13.04 -10.76
CA PRO A 4 3.70 -11.91 -10.76
C PRO A 4 3.01 -10.54 -10.84
N HIS A 5 1.88 -10.45 -11.56
CA HIS A 5 1.11 -9.21 -11.70
C HIS A 5 0.32 -8.88 -10.43
N GLU A 6 -0.34 -9.86 -9.83
CA GLU A 6 -1.02 -9.70 -8.53
C GLU A 6 -0.03 -9.23 -7.44
N PHE A 7 1.19 -9.79 -7.44
CA PHE A 7 2.23 -9.38 -6.51
C PHE A 7 2.70 -7.94 -6.79
N ALA A 8 2.89 -7.56 -8.06
CA ALA A 8 3.24 -6.19 -8.43
C ALA A 8 2.16 -5.18 -8.02
N THR A 9 0.88 -5.51 -8.24
CA THR A 9 -0.26 -4.71 -7.79
C THR A 9 -0.25 -4.54 -6.27
N LEU A 10 0.03 -5.59 -5.51
CA LEU A 10 0.16 -5.51 -4.04
C LEU A 10 1.29 -4.56 -3.61
N LEU A 11 2.43 -4.56 -4.32
CA LEU A 11 3.53 -3.62 -4.06
C LEU A 11 3.16 -2.18 -4.43
N LEU A 12 2.35 -1.97 -5.47
CA LEU A 12 1.93 -0.64 -5.91
C LEU A 12 0.90 -0.03 -4.95
N VAL A 13 -0.03 -0.83 -4.43
CA VAL A 13 -0.98 -0.41 -3.38
C VAL A 13 -0.24 0.02 -2.10
N HIS A 14 0.93 -0.58 -1.81
CA HIS A 14 1.75 -0.18 -0.67
C HIS A 14 2.33 1.23 -0.82
N ASP A 15 2.80 1.57 -2.03
CA ASP A 15 3.63 2.74 -2.28
C ASP A 15 2.81 3.96 -2.72
N VAL A 16 1.75 3.75 -3.51
CA VAL A 16 1.00 4.82 -4.17
C VAL A 16 -0.50 4.59 -3.97
N GLN A 17 -0.99 4.88 -2.77
CA GLN A 17 -2.38 4.60 -2.35
C GLN A 17 -3.47 5.34 -3.16
N ASP A 18 -3.11 6.30 -4.02
CA ASP A 18 -4.10 7.24 -4.57
C ASP A 18 -3.93 7.61 -6.06
N ARG A 19 -2.87 7.14 -6.75
CA ARG A 19 -2.48 7.72 -8.06
C ARG A 19 -2.24 6.76 -9.23
N LEU A 20 -2.43 5.46 -9.05
CA LEU A 20 -2.23 4.51 -10.16
C LEU A 20 -3.54 3.84 -10.54
N GLU A 21 -3.85 3.84 -11.85
CA GLU A 21 -4.84 2.93 -12.41
C GLU A 21 -4.27 1.50 -12.27
N LEU A 22 -4.75 0.78 -11.26
CA LEU A 22 -4.44 -0.63 -11.06
C LEU A 22 -5.32 -1.47 -11.97
N ASP A 23 -4.78 -2.59 -12.43
CA ASP A 23 -5.58 -3.56 -13.17
C ASP A 23 -6.74 -4.05 -12.27
N PRO A 24 -8.00 -3.88 -12.68
CA PRO A 24 -9.14 -4.25 -11.85
C PRO A 24 -9.21 -5.76 -11.60
N VAL A 25 -8.70 -6.60 -12.50
CA VAL A 25 -8.68 -8.07 -12.34
C VAL A 25 -7.70 -8.47 -11.25
N ASP A 26 -6.49 -7.91 -11.28
CA ASP A 26 -5.50 -8.18 -10.23
C ASP A 26 -5.96 -7.61 -8.88
N LEU A 27 -6.57 -6.43 -8.88
CA LEU A 27 -7.09 -5.81 -7.65
C LEU A 27 -8.25 -6.62 -7.05
N GLU A 28 -9.17 -7.10 -7.87
CA GLU A 28 -10.27 -7.99 -7.46
C GLU A 28 -9.72 -9.28 -6.84
N ALA A 29 -8.73 -9.91 -7.49
CA ALA A 29 -8.08 -11.10 -6.94
C ALA A 29 -7.40 -10.85 -5.58
N LEU A 30 -6.83 -9.67 -5.35
CA LEU A 30 -6.27 -9.29 -4.05
C LEU A 30 -7.35 -9.00 -2.99
N LEU A 31 -8.51 -8.48 -3.39
CA LEU A 31 -9.67 -8.27 -2.52
C LEU A 31 -10.29 -9.60 -2.08
N GLU A 32 -10.50 -10.53 -3.02
CA GLU A 32 -11.04 -11.87 -2.73
C GLU A 32 -10.16 -12.65 -1.74
N ARG A 33 -8.84 -12.44 -1.81
CA ARG A 33 -7.86 -13.06 -0.92
C ARG A 33 -7.68 -12.31 0.41
N GLY A 34 -8.37 -11.18 0.59
CA GLY A 34 -8.27 -10.35 1.78
C GLY A 34 -6.89 -9.73 2.00
N LEU A 35 -6.08 -9.57 0.95
CA LEU A 35 -4.76 -8.93 1.01
C LEU A 35 -4.86 -7.41 0.88
N VAL A 36 -5.92 -6.94 0.22
CA VAL A 36 -6.29 -5.54 0.05
C VAL A 36 -7.74 -5.36 0.48
N SER A 37 -8.09 -4.13 0.87
CA SER A 37 -9.44 -3.67 1.17
C SER A 37 -9.69 -2.34 0.46
N LEU A 38 -10.93 -2.06 0.09
CA LEU A 38 -11.31 -0.74 -0.43
C LEU A 38 -11.78 0.13 0.75
N GLN A 39 -11.19 1.32 0.88
CA GLN A 39 -11.59 2.33 1.86
C GLN A 39 -12.01 3.61 1.16
N GLU A 40 -13.00 4.31 1.70
CA GLU A 40 -13.40 5.62 1.20
C GLU A 40 -12.34 6.67 1.58
N CYS A 41 -11.69 7.28 0.59
CA CYS A 41 -10.62 8.28 0.81
C CYS A 41 -11.09 9.72 0.66
N ALA A 42 -12.02 9.94 -0.24
CA ALA A 42 -12.66 11.21 -0.53
C ALA A 42 -14.08 10.92 -1.02
N ALA A 43 -14.97 11.91 -0.97
CA ALA A 43 -16.33 11.76 -1.48
C ALA A 43 -16.29 11.15 -2.89
N ASP A 44 -16.90 9.97 -3.03
CA ASP A 44 -16.98 9.17 -4.25
C ASP A 44 -15.67 8.52 -4.76
N ARG A 45 -14.62 8.42 -3.94
CA ARG A 45 -13.37 7.71 -4.28
C ARG A 45 -13.03 6.62 -3.27
N TRP A 46 -12.96 5.39 -3.78
CA TRP A 46 -12.43 4.23 -3.06
C TRP A 46 -10.94 4.08 -3.34
N CYS A 47 -10.12 4.04 -2.30
CA CYS A 47 -8.71 3.67 -2.43
C CYS A 47 -8.48 2.24 -1.94
N PRO A 48 -7.66 1.47 -2.66
CA PRO A 48 -7.16 0.22 -2.16
C PRO A 48 -6.15 0.44 -1.02
N ARG A 49 -6.28 -0.35 0.05
CA ARG A 49 -5.38 -0.36 1.19
C ARG A 49 -5.00 -1.79 1.54
N ILE A 50 -3.70 -2.01 1.76
CA ILE A 50 -3.18 -3.30 2.22
C ILE A 50 -3.76 -3.62 3.60
N THR A 51 -4.26 -4.84 3.76
CA THR A 51 -4.75 -5.37 5.03
C THR A 51 -3.58 -5.91 5.87
N GLU A 52 -3.82 -6.21 7.14
CA GLU A 52 -2.83 -6.92 7.97
C GLU A 52 -2.37 -8.25 7.36
N HIS A 53 -3.27 -8.94 6.64
CA HIS A 53 -2.94 -10.19 5.95
C HIS A 53 -1.98 -9.94 4.76
N GLY A 54 -2.23 -8.89 3.98
CA GLY A 54 -1.33 -8.45 2.91
C GLY A 54 0.06 -8.06 3.44
N TYR A 55 0.13 -7.33 4.55
CA TYR A 55 1.40 -7.00 5.19
C TYR A 55 2.13 -8.23 5.74
N ALA A 56 1.42 -9.20 6.30
CA ALA A 56 2.02 -10.45 6.75
C ALA A 56 2.66 -11.23 5.59
N LEU A 57 1.99 -11.29 4.44
CA LEU A 57 2.54 -11.89 3.23
C LEU A 57 3.80 -11.16 2.76
N LEU A 58 3.76 -9.83 2.67
CA LEU A 58 4.90 -9.01 2.29
C LEU A 58 6.10 -9.26 3.22
N ARG A 59 5.90 -9.29 4.53
CA ARG A 59 6.97 -9.63 5.48
C ARG A 59 7.52 -11.04 5.28
N ALA A 60 6.67 -12.03 5.01
CA ALA A 60 7.07 -13.42 4.81
C ALA A 60 7.97 -13.60 3.57
N VAL A 61 7.79 -12.77 2.54
CA VAL A 61 8.65 -12.76 1.35
C VAL A 61 9.87 -11.83 1.47
N GLY A 62 10.12 -11.28 2.66
CA GLY A 62 11.26 -10.40 2.93
C GLY A 62 11.05 -8.95 2.46
N TRP A 63 9.83 -8.55 2.10
CA TRP A 63 9.52 -7.16 1.76
C TRP A 63 9.45 -6.30 3.03
N GLN A 64 10.43 -5.41 3.20
CA GLN A 64 10.58 -4.55 4.38
C GLN A 64 10.16 -3.09 4.11
N GLY A 65 9.01 -2.89 3.47
CA GLY A 65 8.52 -1.59 2.99
C GLY A 65 8.49 -0.43 4.01
N GLU A 66 8.58 -0.71 5.31
CA GLU A 66 8.56 0.28 6.40
C GLU A 66 9.97 0.77 6.84
N MET A 67 11.04 -0.04 6.69
CA MET A 67 12.40 0.36 7.12
C MET A 67 12.95 1.53 6.28
N ASN A 68 12.41 1.71 5.07
CA ASN A 68 12.82 2.75 4.11
C ASN A 68 12.08 4.09 4.33
N ARG A 69 10.93 4.09 5.00
CA ARG A 69 10.12 5.31 5.24
C ARG A 69 10.60 6.05 6.50
N ALA A 70 10.96 5.32 7.56
CA ALA A 70 11.57 5.90 8.76
C ALA A 70 12.89 6.64 8.47
N ARG A 71 13.76 6.07 7.62
CA ARG A 71 15.02 6.73 7.18
C ARG A 71 14.82 7.95 6.27
N ARG A 72 13.65 8.10 5.64
CA ARG A 72 13.35 9.20 4.70
C ARG A 72 12.50 10.31 5.36
N GLY A 73 11.73 9.99 6.39
CA GLY A 73 10.86 10.90 7.14
C GLY A 73 11.57 11.76 8.20
N GLU A 74 12.78 11.39 8.65
CA GLU A 74 13.57 12.21 9.59
C GLU A 74 14.23 13.44 8.92
N ALA A 75 14.17 13.56 7.59
CA ALA A 75 14.80 14.66 6.84
C ALA A 75 13.86 15.81 6.44
N ARG A 76 12.58 15.82 6.83
CA ARG A 76 11.67 16.94 6.51
C ARG A 76 10.76 17.32 7.68
N GLY A 77 11.17 18.37 8.39
CA GLY A 77 10.22 19.35 8.92
C GLY A 77 9.90 19.28 10.40
N HIS A 78 10.90 19.16 11.28
CA HIS A 78 10.76 19.77 12.61
C HIS A 78 11.01 21.28 12.48
N GLU A 79 10.06 22.01 11.92
CA GLU A 79 9.99 23.46 12.08
C GLU A 79 8.71 23.78 12.87
N ALA A 80 8.84 23.68 14.19
CA ALA A 80 7.93 24.29 15.14
C ALA A 80 8.27 25.79 15.27
N PRO A 81 7.27 26.66 15.51
CA PRO A 81 7.38 28.09 15.27
C PRO A 81 8.31 28.74 16.29
N ARG A 82 9.19 29.62 15.82
CA ARG A 82 9.94 30.53 16.68
C ARG A 82 9.38 31.93 16.57
N GLN A 83 8.75 32.32 17.68
CA GLN A 83 8.49 33.67 18.21
C GLN A 83 7.31 34.44 17.60
#